data_AF-A0A0L8ACR4-F1
#
_entry.id   AF-A0A0L8ACR4-F1
#
_cell.length_a   1.000
_cell.length_b   1.000
_cell.length_c   1.000
_cell.angle_alpha   90.00
_cell.angle_beta   90.00
_cell.angle_gamma   90.00
#
_symmetry.space_group_name_H-M   'P 1'
#
loop_
_entity.id
_entity.type
_entity.pdbx_description
1 polymer ?
#
loop_
_entity_poly.entity_id
_entity_poly.type
_entity_poly.pdbx_seq_one_letter_code
_entity_poly.pdbx_strand_id
1 'polypeptide(L)'
;MRPRPLSLVALMLGAVGPVSADGPALSDVAAGAVFEEAEALCQADNGRLWGASLCGPMMLVDRTSRRVTASHADAQGRLQVRGKVFVGQLPPDAIIANTAVEWSGTRWTQLLWPLPQDESRRRTLLAHEMFHRLQPALSIETPAEGGNEHLDTLEGRYWLQLEWRALAAALSATDPGAQRNAMNNALAFRAERYRHFPAASRDEAALELNEGLAEYTGVLVGNPTRAARIEAALHDLHAHVGDRSFVRSFAYATGPAYGLLLDQVAPGWHRNLVHPARDLGSLLAERTHTTPLTDEAALLTTAARYDGPALRETEVQREQQRLVQLERNQARFVTGPVLRLDLRSMRIQFDPGNMQPLPGSGTVYPTMRLSDVWGTLTVTDGALMQNDWKAVFVQAPASGELPLQDHGWTLSLAPGWSLVPGARRGDYVLRAQP
;
A
#
# COMPACT_ATOMS: atom_id res chain seq x y z
N MET A 1 -2.02 -13.14 33.22
CA MET A 1 -2.53 -12.14 32.26
C MET A 1 -1.82 -12.38 30.94
N ARG A 2 -2.54 -12.79 29.89
CA ARG A 2 -1.96 -12.99 28.55
C ARG A 2 -1.73 -11.62 27.90
N PRO A 3 -0.59 -11.36 27.25
CA PRO A 3 -0.37 -10.12 26.53
C PRO A 3 -1.38 -10.05 25.37
N ARG A 4 -2.10 -8.93 25.27
CA ARG A 4 -2.93 -8.62 24.10
C ARG A 4 -2.00 -8.41 22.91
N PRO A 5 -2.24 -9.02 21.74
CA PRO A 5 -1.50 -8.68 20.54
C PRO A 5 -1.83 -7.22 20.19
N LEU A 6 -0.80 -6.42 19.92
CA LEU A 6 -0.94 -5.14 19.24
C LEU A 6 -1.46 -5.47 17.82
N SER A 7 -2.72 -5.16 17.55
CA SER A 7 -3.23 -5.15 16.17
C SER A 7 -2.50 -4.04 15.42
N LEU A 8 -1.54 -4.42 14.58
CA LEU A 8 -0.90 -3.51 13.64
C LEU A 8 -1.90 -3.29 12.51
N VAL A 9 -2.54 -2.11 12.47
CA VAL A 9 -3.27 -1.67 11.27
C VAL A 9 -2.24 -0.96 10.41
N ALA A 10 -1.75 -1.64 9.37
CA ALA A 10 -0.84 -1.04 8.42
C ALA A 10 -1.64 -0.17 7.43
N LEU A 11 -1.55 1.15 7.61
CA LEU A 11 -2.19 2.14 6.74
C LEU A 11 -1.70 2.02 5.29
N MET A 12 -2.64 1.83 4.35
CA MET A 12 -2.42 2.16 2.95
C MET A 12 -2.52 3.67 2.78
N LEU A 13 -1.38 4.32 2.54
CA LEU A 13 -1.37 5.55 1.76
C LEU A 13 -1.17 5.11 0.32
N GLY A 14 -2.25 5.10 -0.46
CA GLY A 14 -2.11 5.07 -1.91
C GLY A 14 -1.14 6.18 -2.34
N ALA A 15 -0.31 5.91 -3.34
CA ALA A 15 0.63 6.88 -3.88
C ALA A 15 -0.13 8.06 -4.50
N VAL A 16 -0.53 9.01 -3.65
CA VAL A 16 -0.98 10.32 -4.10
C VAL A 16 0.29 11.12 -4.29
N GLY A 17 0.51 11.63 -5.50
CA GLY A 17 1.55 12.64 -5.75
C GLY A 17 1.44 13.80 -4.74
N PRO A 18 2.44 14.69 -4.66
CA PRO A 18 2.43 15.78 -3.69
C PRO A 18 1.09 16.52 -3.73
N VAL A 19 0.28 16.32 -2.68
CA VAL A 19 -1.00 17.02 -2.51
C VAL A 19 -0.61 18.44 -2.13
N SER A 20 -0.68 19.35 -3.10
CA SER A 20 -0.64 20.78 -2.83
C SER A 20 -1.68 21.09 -1.75
N ALA A 21 -1.27 21.82 -0.73
CA ALA A 21 -2.12 22.23 0.39
C ALA A 21 -3.29 23.17 0.00
N ASP A 22 -3.45 23.44 -1.30
CA ASP A 22 -4.42 24.38 -1.89
C ASP A 22 -5.48 23.66 -2.74
N GLY A 23 -5.95 22.49 -2.31
CA GLY A 23 -7.18 21.92 -2.85
C GLY A 23 -8.39 22.80 -2.49
N PRO A 24 -9.42 22.93 -3.35
CA PRO A 24 -10.62 23.68 -2.99
C PRO A 24 -11.25 23.07 -1.74
N ALA A 25 -11.67 23.91 -0.80
CA ALA A 25 -12.38 23.47 0.39
C ALA A 25 -13.60 22.61 -0.01
N LEU A 26 -13.76 21.45 0.63
CA LEU A 26 -14.86 20.54 0.34
C LEU A 26 -16.21 21.22 0.65
N SER A 27 -16.98 21.52 -0.40
CA SER A 27 -18.34 22.02 -0.27
C SER A 27 -19.33 20.86 -0.09
N ASP A 28 -20.47 21.13 0.55
CA ASP A 28 -21.52 20.11 0.74
C ASP A 28 -22.09 19.61 -0.59
N VAL A 29 -22.14 20.49 -1.60
CA VAL A 29 -22.59 20.14 -2.96
C VAL A 29 -21.60 19.19 -3.62
N ALA A 30 -20.30 19.47 -3.53
CA ALA A 30 -19.27 18.59 -4.09
C ALA A 30 -19.25 17.23 -3.38
N ALA A 31 -19.41 17.21 -2.05
CA ALA A 31 -19.52 15.97 -1.29
C ALA A 31 -20.77 15.17 -1.69
N GLY A 32 -21.92 15.83 -1.81
CA GLY A 32 -23.17 15.22 -2.27
C GLY A 32 -23.03 14.56 -3.64
N ALA A 33 -22.40 15.24 -4.61
CA ALA A 33 -22.18 14.68 -5.95
C ALA A 33 -21.31 13.41 -5.93
N VAL A 34 -20.30 13.36 -5.07
CA VAL A 34 -19.47 12.15 -4.88
C VAL A 34 -20.29 11.00 -4.30
N PHE A 35 -21.15 11.28 -3.32
CA PHE A 35 -22.01 10.24 -2.73
C PHE A 35 -23.06 9.73 -3.73
N GLU A 36 -23.65 10.62 -4.54
CA GLU A 36 -24.56 10.24 -5.61
C GLU A 36 -23.84 9.39 -6.67
N GLU A 37 -22.58 9.69 -7.01
CA GLU A 37 -21.76 8.88 -7.92
C GLU A 37 -21.46 7.49 -7.34
N ALA A 38 -21.04 7.41 -6.07
CA ALA A 38 -20.79 6.13 -5.39
C ALA A 38 -22.07 5.26 -5.30
N GLU A 39 -23.21 5.90 -5.01
CA GLU A 39 -24.51 5.22 -4.97
C GLU A 39 -24.91 4.69 -6.34
N ALA A 40 -24.73 5.47 -7.41
CA ALA A 40 -25.00 5.02 -8.77
C ALA A 40 -24.15 3.80 -9.17
N LEU A 41 -22.86 3.80 -8.82
CA LEU A 41 -21.95 2.67 -9.07
C LEU A 41 -22.41 1.39 -8.35
N CYS A 42 -22.70 1.49 -7.04
CA CYS A 42 -23.05 0.31 -6.25
C CYS A 42 -24.45 -0.22 -6.60
N GLN A 43 -25.40 0.66 -6.94
CA GLN A 43 -26.73 0.26 -7.43
C GLN A 43 -26.65 -0.38 -8.82
N ALA A 44 -25.75 0.08 -9.69
CA ALA A 44 -25.52 -0.55 -10.98
C ALA A 44 -24.89 -1.95 -10.83
N ASP A 45 -23.96 -2.16 -9.90
CA ASP A 45 -23.47 -3.50 -9.59
C ASP A 45 -24.57 -4.39 -8.99
N ASN A 46 -25.38 -3.85 -8.06
CA ASN A 46 -26.48 -4.54 -7.37
C ASN A 46 -26.08 -5.88 -6.74
N GLY A 47 -24.83 -5.99 -6.27
CA GLY A 47 -24.28 -7.22 -5.70
C GLY A 47 -24.06 -8.33 -6.72
N ARG A 48 -24.05 -8.03 -8.03
CA ARG A 48 -23.81 -9.04 -9.07
C ARG A 48 -22.40 -9.62 -8.97
N LEU A 49 -21.41 -8.79 -8.64
CA LEU A 49 -20.02 -9.22 -8.53
C LEU A 49 -19.82 -10.12 -7.30
N TRP A 50 -20.09 -9.62 -6.11
CA TRP A 50 -19.73 -10.29 -4.85
C TRP A 50 -20.88 -11.05 -4.17
N GLY A 51 -22.08 -11.06 -4.76
CA GLY A 51 -23.28 -11.61 -4.12
C GLY A 51 -23.81 -10.76 -2.95
N ALA A 52 -23.22 -9.59 -2.72
CA ALA A 52 -23.57 -8.65 -1.67
C ALA A 52 -23.37 -7.21 -2.16
N SER A 53 -24.15 -6.27 -1.65
CA SER A 53 -24.15 -4.88 -2.12
C SER A 53 -22.90 -4.12 -1.67
N LEU A 54 -22.27 -3.40 -2.60
CA LEU A 54 -21.22 -2.42 -2.32
C LEU A 54 -21.75 -1.13 -1.68
N CYS A 55 -23.07 -0.90 -1.67
CA CYS A 55 -23.67 0.34 -1.18
C CYS A 55 -23.58 0.47 0.35
N GLY A 56 -23.27 1.66 0.84
CA GLY A 56 -23.48 2.03 2.24
C GLY A 56 -22.68 3.25 2.69
N PRO A 57 -22.44 3.40 4.02
CA PRO A 57 -21.95 4.65 4.58
C PRO A 57 -20.57 5.05 4.06
N MET A 58 -20.44 6.31 3.65
CA MET A 58 -19.21 6.90 3.12
C MET A 58 -18.93 8.24 3.78
N MET A 59 -17.64 8.55 3.98
CA MET A 59 -17.18 9.85 4.48
C MET A 59 -16.00 10.37 3.67
N LEU A 60 -16.01 11.67 3.42
CA LEU A 60 -14.92 12.45 2.86
C LEU A 60 -14.25 13.24 3.97
N VAL A 61 -12.93 13.11 4.06
CA VAL A 61 -12.13 13.67 5.15
C VAL A 61 -11.06 14.59 4.59
N ASP A 62 -11.09 15.86 5.02
CA ASP A 62 -9.99 16.78 4.80
C ASP A 62 -8.86 16.45 5.77
N ARG A 63 -7.70 16.05 5.24
CA ARG A 63 -6.59 15.53 6.06
C ARG A 63 -6.04 16.56 7.05
N THR A 64 -6.00 17.83 6.64
CA THR A 64 -5.37 18.91 7.41
C THR A 64 -6.27 19.38 8.55
N SER A 65 -7.52 19.68 8.23
CA SER A 65 -8.51 20.19 9.18
C SER A 65 -9.25 19.10 9.94
N ARG A 66 -9.15 17.83 9.50
CA ARG A 66 -9.90 16.68 9.99
C ARG A 66 -11.42 16.83 9.86
N ARG A 67 -11.89 17.79 9.05
CA ARG A 67 -13.31 18.00 8.78
C ARG A 67 -13.84 16.81 8.01
N VAL A 68 -15.04 16.38 8.38
CA VAL A 68 -15.76 15.27 7.77
C VAL A 68 -17.02 15.80 7.12
N THR A 69 -17.29 15.33 5.91
CA THR A 69 -18.61 15.33 5.30
C THR A 69 -18.98 13.88 4.97
N ALA A 70 -20.15 13.41 5.36
CA ALA A 70 -20.56 12.01 5.25
C ALA A 70 -21.95 11.87 4.63
N SER A 71 -22.19 10.70 4.02
CA SER A 71 -23.45 10.37 3.35
C SER A 71 -24.57 9.94 4.30
N HIS A 72 -24.24 9.55 5.54
CA HIS A 72 -25.18 9.03 6.52
C HIS A 72 -24.97 9.67 7.89
N ALA A 73 -25.96 9.55 8.77
CA ALA A 73 -25.77 9.79 10.19
C ALA A 73 -24.89 8.67 10.78
N ASP A 74 -24.08 9.01 11.78
CA ASP A 74 -23.41 8.00 12.59
C ASP A 74 -24.31 7.49 13.72
N ALA A 75 -24.06 6.27 14.20
CA ALA A 75 -24.91 5.63 15.20
C ALA A 75 -24.88 6.32 16.58
N GLN A 76 -23.85 7.12 16.88
CA GLN A 76 -23.69 7.79 18.17
C GLN A 76 -23.91 9.32 18.12
N GLY A 77 -24.44 9.85 16.99
CA GLY A 77 -24.84 11.25 16.86
C GLY A 77 -23.70 12.27 16.92
N ARG A 78 -22.49 11.90 16.49
CA ARG A 78 -21.31 12.78 16.42
C ARG A 78 -21.32 13.71 15.21
N LEU A 79 -22.03 13.33 14.15
CA LEU A 79 -22.22 14.14 12.95
C LEU A 79 -23.55 14.89 13.02
N GLN A 80 -23.53 16.13 12.58
CA GLN A 80 -24.71 16.98 12.51
C GLN A 80 -25.22 17.05 11.07
N VAL A 81 -26.54 16.97 10.89
CA VAL A 81 -27.14 17.13 9.57
C VAL A 81 -26.94 18.55 9.05
N ARG A 82 -26.52 18.69 7.79
CA ARG A 82 -26.43 19.96 7.07
C ARG A 82 -26.88 19.75 5.63
N GLY A 83 -28.12 20.14 5.32
CA GLY A 83 -28.71 19.86 4.01
C GLY A 83 -28.90 18.36 3.80
N LYS A 84 -28.30 17.82 2.73
CA LYS A 84 -28.34 16.38 2.39
C LYS A 84 -27.16 15.56 2.94
N VAL A 85 -26.24 16.20 3.63
CA VAL A 85 -25.01 15.57 4.15
C VAL A 85 -24.93 15.69 5.66
N PHE A 86 -24.00 14.94 6.25
CA PHE A 86 -23.70 14.96 7.68
C PHE A 86 -22.28 15.44 7.89
N VAL A 87 -22.08 16.37 8.82
CA VAL A 87 -20.81 17.10 8.95
C VAL A 87 -20.31 17.07 10.37
N GLY A 88 -18.99 17.05 10.52
CA GLY A 88 -18.34 17.03 11.81
C GLY A 88 -16.82 17.12 11.69
N GLN A 89 -16.14 16.64 12.72
CA GLN A 89 -14.68 16.63 12.77
C GLN A 89 -14.22 15.34 13.45
N LEU A 90 -13.22 14.67 12.86
CA LEU A 90 -12.63 13.48 13.49
C LEU A 90 -11.80 13.90 14.71
N PRO A 91 -11.91 13.17 15.83
CA PRO A 91 -11.10 13.45 17.02
C PRO A 91 -9.61 13.20 16.72
N PRO A 92 -8.66 13.83 17.41
CA PRO A 92 -7.23 13.80 17.06
C PRO A 92 -6.60 12.41 16.94
N ASP A 93 -7.16 11.43 17.63
CA ASP A 93 -6.71 10.02 17.68
C ASP A 93 -7.32 9.12 16.59
N ALA A 94 -8.34 9.59 15.88
CA ALA A 94 -8.91 8.81 14.77
C ALA A 94 -7.94 8.73 13.58
N ILE A 95 -7.87 7.54 12.97
CA ILE A 95 -7.08 7.29 11.77
C ILE A 95 -7.73 8.02 10.58
N ILE A 96 -6.89 8.60 9.73
CA ILE A 96 -7.27 9.27 8.48
C ILE A 96 -6.52 8.56 7.33
N ALA A 97 -7.24 7.76 6.55
CA ALA A 97 -6.73 7.03 5.38
C ALA A 97 -7.86 6.73 4.40
N ASN A 98 -7.51 6.41 3.15
CA ASN A 98 -8.46 5.72 2.25
C ASN A 98 -8.55 4.28 2.73
N THR A 99 -9.66 3.90 3.36
CA THR A 99 -9.90 2.54 3.86
C THR A 99 -11.32 2.41 4.43
N ALA A 100 -11.68 1.21 4.87
CA ALA A 100 -12.83 0.99 5.73
C ALA A 100 -12.50 1.26 7.21
N VAL A 101 -13.29 2.09 7.88
CA VAL A 101 -13.05 2.47 9.29
C VAL A 101 -14.30 2.27 10.15
N GLU A 102 -14.11 1.71 11.35
CA GLU A 102 -15.13 1.73 12.40
C GLU A 102 -15.03 3.06 13.15
N TRP A 103 -16.04 3.92 13.02
CA TRP A 103 -16.07 5.19 13.75
C TRP A 103 -17.49 5.55 14.16
N SER A 104 -17.63 5.93 15.43
CA SER A 104 -18.90 6.37 16.02
C SER A 104 -20.05 5.37 15.84
N GLY A 105 -19.72 4.08 15.97
CA GLY A 105 -20.67 2.96 15.85
C GLY A 105 -21.11 2.62 14.43
N THR A 106 -20.47 3.20 13.41
CA THR A 106 -20.75 2.92 12.00
C THR A 106 -19.48 2.51 11.27
N ARG A 107 -19.58 1.52 10.37
CA ARG A 107 -18.51 1.12 9.45
C ARG A 107 -18.60 1.96 8.18
N TRP A 108 -17.59 2.78 7.96
CA TRP A 108 -17.53 3.75 6.86
C TRP A 108 -16.55 3.32 5.79
N THR A 109 -16.87 3.60 4.53
CA THR A 109 -15.87 3.86 3.50
C THR A 109 -15.31 5.28 3.72
N GLN A 110 -14.07 5.38 4.18
CA GLN A 110 -13.39 6.67 4.39
C GLN A 110 -12.51 7.00 3.18
N LEU A 111 -12.62 8.24 2.71
CA LEU A 111 -11.90 8.76 1.56
C LEU A 111 -11.26 10.11 1.91
N LEU A 112 -10.02 10.30 1.48
CA LEU A 112 -9.27 11.54 1.65
C LEU A 112 -9.63 12.54 0.56
N TRP A 113 -9.95 13.76 0.95
CA TRP A 113 -10.16 14.88 0.03
C TRP A 113 -8.83 15.61 -0.27
N PRO A 114 -8.58 16.08 -1.52
CA PRO A 114 -9.41 15.91 -2.72
C PRO A 114 -9.28 14.55 -3.39
N LEU A 115 -10.36 14.11 -4.06
CA LEU A 115 -10.37 12.91 -4.88
C LEU A 115 -9.68 13.14 -6.24
N PRO A 116 -9.28 12.05 -6.95
CA PRO A 116 -8.83 12.15 -8.34
C PRO A 116 -9.82 12.92 -9.22
N GLN A 117 -9.29 13.80 -10.07
CA GLN A 117 -10.12 14.59 -10.99
C GLN A 117 -10.56 13.79 -12.21
N ASP A 118 -9.71 12.87 -12.66
CA ASP A 118 -10.05 11.90 -13.70
C ASP A 118 -11.22 11.02 -13.25
N GLU A 119 -12.26 10.92 -14.08
CA GLU A 119 -13.51 10.24 -13.76
C GLU A 119 -13.33 8.73 -13.58
N SER A 120 -12.58 8.09 -14.48
CA SER A 120 -12.32 6.65 -14.41
C SER A 120 -11.59 6.31 -13.11
N ARG A 121 -10.48 7.02 -12.82
CA ARG A 121 -9.69 6.81 -11.61
C ARG A 121 -10.46 7.12 -10.34
N ARG A 122 -11.29 8.17 -10.34
CA ARG A 122 -12.14 8.50 -9.19
C ARG A 122 -13.12 7.37 -8.92
N ARG A 123 -13.82 6.86 -9.94
CA ARG A 123 -14.78 5.77 -9.80
C ARG A 123 -14.13 4.45 -9.40
N THR A 124 -12.94 4.15 -9.95
CA THR A 124 -12.13 3.02 -9.50
C THR A 124 -11.83 3.13 -8.01
N LEU A 125 -11.33 4.28 -7.53
CA LEU A 125 -11.09 4.51 -6.11
C LEU A 125 -12.37 4.36 -5.26
N LEU A 126 -13.49 4.94 -5.69
CA LEU A 126 -14.76 4.81 -4.96
C LEU A 126 -15.15 3.34 -4.79
N ALA A 127 -15.14 2.56 -5.87
CA ALA A 127 -15.52 1.15 -5.84
C ALA A 127 -14.52 0.26 -5.10
N HIS A 128 -13.22 0.57 -5.20
CA HIS A 128 -12.16 -0.05 -4.40
C HIS A 128 -12.44 0.10 -2.91
N GLU A 129 -12.69 1.33 -2.44
CA GLU A 129 -12.90 1.58 -1.01
C GLU A 129 -14.27 1.11 -0.50
N MET A 130 -15.28 1.05 -1.38
CA MET A 130 -16.54 0.36 -1.09
C MET A 130 -16.34 -1.15 -0.90
N PHE A 131 -15.42 -1.77 -1.66
CA PHE A 131 -15.09 -3.17 -1.50
C PHE A 131 -14.45 -3.45 -0.13
N HIS A 132 -13.45 -2.68 0.32
CA HIS A 132 -12.85 -2.89 1.65
C HIS A 132 -13.86 -2.79 2.81
N ARG A 133 -14.91 -1.96 2.65
CA ARG A 133 -16.01 -1.90 3.61
C ARG A 133 -16.80 -3.20 3.64
N LEU A 134 -17.07 -3.79 2.47
CA LEU A 134 -17.82 -5.04 2.30
C LEU A 134 -16.98 -6.31 2.62
N GLN A 135 -15.69 -6.29 2.33
CA GLN A 135 -14.79 -7.45 2.28
C GLN A 135 -14.87 -8.37 3.51
N PRO A 136 -14.95 -7.90 4.77
CA PRO A 136 -15.07 -8.80 5.92
C PRO A 136 -16.37 -9.63 5.97
N ALA A 137 -17.38 -9.25 5.21
CA ALA A 137 -18.64 -9.99 5.08
C ALA A 137 -18.60 -11.03 3.94
N LEU A 138 -17.53 -11.05 3.15
CA LEU A 138 -17.36 -11.99 2.04
C LEU A 138 -16.63 -13.26 2.51
N SER A 139 -16.92 -14.38 1.85
CA SER A 139 -16.22 -15.65 2.08
C SER A 139 -14.90 -15.70 1.30
N ILE A 140 -13.99 -14.77 1.62
CA ILE A 140 -12.64 -14.71 1.07
C ILE A 140 -11.69 -15.10 2.20
N GLU A 141 -10.88 -16.14 2.00
CA GLU A 141 -9.84 -16.47 2.98
C GLU A 141 -8.85 -15.32 3.08
N THR A 142 -8.53 -14.90 4.30
CA THR A 142 -7.47 -13.92 4.55
C THR A 142 -6.17 -14.68 4.79
N PRO A 143 -5.22 -14.68 3.83
CA PRO A 143 -3.93 -15.31 4.07
C PRO A 143 -3.20 -14.60 5.20
N ALA A 144 -2.29 -15.30 5.87
CA ALA A 144 -1.40 -14.65 6.82
C ALA A 144 -0.63 -13.53 6.08
N GLU A 145 -0.53 -12.35 6.70
CA GLU A 145 0.19 -11.22 6.09
C GLU A 145 1.61 -11.64 5.71
N GLY A 146 1.91 -11.56 4.40
CA GLY A 146 3.23 -11.77 3.84
C GLY A 146 4.02 -10.47 3.81
N GLY A 147 5.32 -10.54 4.08
CA GLY A 147 6.20 -9.37 4.08
C GLY A 147 6.56 -8.88 2.67
N ASN A 148 6.44 -9.72 1.64
CA ASN A 148 6.76 -9.45 0.23
C ASN A 148 8.13 -8.80 -0.03
N GLU A 149 9.08 -8.89 0.90
CA GLU A 149 10.37 -8.19 0.87
C GLU A 149 11.22 -8.54 -0.34
N HIS A 150 11.02 -9.73 -0.93
CA HIS A 150 11.68 -10.14 -2.16
C HIS A 150 11.36 -9.23 -3.34
N LEU A 151 10.22 -8.53 -3.33
CA LEU A 151 9.85 -7.54 -4.35
C LEU A 151 10.67 -6.24 -4.28
N ASP A 152 11.57 -6.10 -3.30
CA ASP A 152 12.61 -5.06 -3.26
C ASP A 152 14.01 -5.59 -3.65
N THR A 153 14.09 -6.81 -4.17
CA THR A 153 15.31 -7.36 -4.77
C THR A 153 15.30 -7.21 -6.29
N LEU A 154 16.47 -7.24 -6.90
CA LEU A 154 16.61 -7.25 -8.37
C LEU A 154 15.76 -8.34 -9.01
N GLU A 155 15.93 -9.61 -8.60
CA GLU A 155 15.22 -10.73 -9.24
C GLU A 155 13.70 -10.63 -9.03
N GLY A 156 13.25 -10.20 -7.84
CA GLY A 156 11.83 -10.02 -7.57
C GLY A 156 11.21 -8.96 -8.46
N ARG A 157 11.83 -7.78 -8.58
CA ARG A 157 11.35 -6.68 -9.44
C ARG A 157 11.45 -7.01 -10.91
N TYR A 158 12.51 -7.70 -11.33
CA TYR A 158 12.74 -8.06 -12.73
C TYR A 158 11.64 -8.98 -13.25
N TRP A 159 11.42 -10.12 -12.58
CA TRP A 159 10.42 -11.09 -13.02
C TRP A 159 8.98 -10.58 -12.87
N LEU A 160 8.69 -9.78 -11.84
CA LEU A 160 7.38 -9.15 -11.66
C LEU A 160 7.06 -8.13 -12.77
N GLN A 161 8.03 -7.32 -13.19
CA GLN A 161 7.80 -6.37 -14.29
C GLN A 161 7.66 -7.08 -15.65
N LEU A 162 8.37 -8.19 -15.87
CA LEU A 162 8.14 -9.02 -17.06
C LEU A 162 6.73 -9.62 -17.05
N GLU A 163 6.27 -10.10 -15.90
CA GLU A 163 4.89 -10.54 -15.68
C GLU A 163 3.89 -9.43 -16.03
N TRP A 164 4.11 -8.20 -15.57
CA TRP A 164 3.25 -7.05 -15.92
C TRP A 164 3.22 -6.75 -17.42
N ARG A 165 4.37 -6.76 -18.09
CA ARG A 165 4.45 -6.54 -19.53
C ARG A 165 3.73 -7.63 -20.32
N ALA A 166 3.81 -8.88 -19.87
CA ALA A 166 3.09 -9.99 -20.45
C ALA A 166 1.57 -9.91 -20.21
N LEU A 167 1.14 -9.48 -19.01
CA LEU A 167 -0.27 -9.20 -18.72
C LEU A 167 -0.80 -8.06 -19.59
N ALA A 168 -0.04 -6.98 -19.77
CA ALA A 168 -0.42 -5.88 -20.65
C ALA A 168 -0.60 -6.38 -22.09
N ALA A 169 0.34 -7.17 -22.61
CA ALA A 169 0.22 -7.80 -23.92
C ALA A 169 -1.01 -8.72 -24.04
N ALA A 170 -1.35 -9.46 -22.98
CA ALA A 170 -2.55 -10.32 -22.97
C ALA A 170 -3.86 -9.52 -23.00
N LEU A 171 -3.91 -8.39 -22.29
CA LEU A 171 -5.08 -7.50 -22.29
C LEU A 171 -5.24 -6.73 -23.62
N SER A 172 -4.13 -6.35 -24.26
CA SER A 172 -4.13 -5.64 -25.54
C SER A 172 -4.29 -6.54 -26.77
N ALA A 173 -4.12 -7.86 -26.63
CA ALA A 173 -4.18 -8.78 -27.75
C ALA A 173 -5.58 -8.87 -28.36
N THR A 174 -5.65 -8.72 -29.69
CA THR A 174 -6.88 -8.89 -30.48
C THR A 174 -7.04 -10.31 -31.02
N ASP A 175 -5.93 -11.04 -31.17
CA ASP A 175 -5.90 -12.45 -31.58
C ASP A 175 -5.93 -13.39 -30.36
N PRO A 176 -6.83 -14.39 -30.30
CA PRO A 176 -6.90 -15.34 -29.18
C PRO A 176 -5.62 -16.15 -28.95
N GLY A 177 -4.86 -16.46 -30.02
CA GLY A 177 -3.58 -17.17 -29.92
C GLY A 177 -2.51 -16.30 -29.26
N ALA A 178 -2.39 -15.04 -29.71
CA ALA A 178 -1.50 -14.05 -29.12
C ALA A 178 -1.85 -13.78 -27.64
N GLN A 179 -3.14 -13.63 -27.31
CA GLN A 179 -3.59 -13.48 -25.93
C GLN A 179 -3.16 -14.66 -25.08
N ARG A 180 -3.43 -15.90 -25.53
CA ARG A 180 -3.05 -17.12 -24.82
C ARG A 180 -1.54 -17.23 -24.60
N ASN A 181 -0.75 -16.91 -25.62
CA ASN A 181 0.70 -16.91 -25.50
C ASN A 181 1.19 -15.88 -24.47
N ALA A 182 0.63 -14.66 -24.48
CA ALA A 182 0.97 -13.63 -23.51
C ALA A 182 0.57 -14.01 -22.08
N MET A 183 -0.62 -14.61 -21.88
CA MET A 183 -1.03 -15.17 -20.58
C MET A 183 -0.04 -16.24 -20.08
N ASN A 184 0.35 -17.17 -20.95
CA ASN A 184 1.31 -18.22 -20.59
C ASN A 184 2.68 -17.64 -20.22
N ASN A 185 3.13 -16.60 -20.91
CA ASN A 185 4.40 -15.92 -20.60
C ASN A 185 4.33 -15.22 -19.23
N ALA A 186 3.22 -14.54 -18.92
CA ALA A 186 3.02 -13.93 -17.59
C ALA A 186 3.09 -14.97 -16.47
N LEU A 187 2.42 -16.11 -16.65
CA LEU A 187 2.47 -17.25 -15.71
C LEU A 187 3.87 -17.85 -15.59
N ALA A 188 4.64 -17.90 -16.69
CA ALA A 188 6.03 -18.35 -16.69
C ALA A 188 6.95 -17.42 -15.88
N PHE A 189 6.82 -16.10 -16.06
CA PHE A 189 7.60 -15.12 -15.29
C PHE A 189 7.25 -15.15 -13.80
N ARG A 190 5.96 -15.30 -13.46
CA ARG A 190 5.51 -15.50 -12.08
C ARG A 190 6.10 -16.78 -11.46
N ALA A 191 6.05 -17.90 -12.20
CA ALA A 191 6.60 -19.17 -11.75
C ALA A 191 8.12 -19.08 -11.52
N GLU A 192 8.85 -18.40 -12.39
CA GLU A 192 10.29 -18.19 -12.22
C GLU A 192 10.60 -17.32 -11.01
N ARG A 193 9.82 -16.27 -10.76
CA ARG A 193 9.91 -15.47 -9.53
C ARG A 193 9.71 -16.33 -8.28
N TYR A 194 8.73 -17.23 -8.28
CA TYR A 194 8.49 -18.16 -7.16
C TYR A 194 9.58 -19.22 -7.01
N ARG A 195 10.27 -19.59 -8.10
CA ARG A 195 11.46 -20.45 -8.04
C ARG A 195 12.61 -19.77 -7.30
N HIS A 196 12.81 -18.47 -7.51
CA HIS A 196 13.80 -17.66 -6.78
C HIS A 196 13.40 -17.43 -5.31
N PHE A 197 12.10 -17.32 -5.03
CA PHE A 197 11.55 -17.01 -3.71
C PHE A 197 10.44 -18.00 -3.32
N PRO A 198 10.77 -19.17 -2.75
CA PRO A 198 9.79 -20.24 -2.51
C PRO A 198 8.62 -19.88 -1.59
N ALA A 199 8.75 -18.83 -0.76
CA ALA A 199 7.67 -18.33 0.09
C ALA A 199 6.73 -17.33 -0.62
N ALA A 200 7.13 -16.79 -1.78
CA ALA A 200 6.46 -15.68 -2.43
C ALA A 200 5.02 -16.00 -2.84
N SER A 201 4.70 -17.24 -3.24
CA SER A 201 3.32 -17.60 -3.60
C SER A 201 2.34 -17.41 -2.45
N ARG A 202 2.75 -17.78 -1.23
CA ARG A 202 1.94 -17.59 -0.02
C ARG A 202 1.93 -16.12 0.40
N ASP A 203 3.10 -15.49 0.40
CA ASP A 203 3.26 -14.14 0.94
C ASP A 203 2.55 -13.10 0.05
N GLU A 204 2.57 -13.28 -1.27
CA GLU A 204 1.91 -12.39 -2.23
C GLU A 204 0.40 -12.59 -2.28
N ALA A 205 -0.09 -13.82 -2.11
CA ALA A 205 -1.52 -14.11 -2.11
C ALA A 205 -2.27 -13.25 -1.07
N ALA A 206 -1.64 -12.95 0.07
CA ALA A 206 -2.20 -12.08 1.10
C ALA A 206 -2.58 -10.70 0.54
N LEU A 207 -1.65 -10.05 -0.14
CA LEU A 207 -1.86 -8.71 -0.68
C LEU A 207 -2.71 -8.75 -1.95
N GLU A 208 -2.55 -9.77 -2.79
CA GLU A 208 -3.33 -9.91 -4.01
C GLU A 208 -4.82 -10.15 -3.71
N LEU A 209 -5.15 -10.94 -2.68
CA LEU A 209 -6.54 -11.12 -2.24
C LEU A 209 -7.09 -9.93 -1.45
N ASN A 210 -6.23 -9.11 -0.85
CA ASN A 210 -6.67 -7.90 -0.16
C ASN A 210 -6.85 -6.72 -1.12
N GLU A 211 -5.76 -6.27 -1.72
CA GLU A 211 -5.68 -5.08 -2.55
C GLU A 211 -5.96 -5.38 -4.02
N GLY A 212 -5.52 -6.54 -4.51
CA GLY A 212 -5.74 -6.92 -5.91
C GLY A 212 -7.22 -7.14 -6.22
N LEU A 213 -7.99 -7.74 -5.30
CA LEU A 213 -9.45 -7.86 -5.43
C LEU A 213 -10.18 -6.53 -5.25
N ALA A 214 -9.67 -5.66 -4.36
CA ALA A 214 -10.20 -4.31 -4.20
C ALA A 214 -10.02 -3.49 -5.48
N GLU A 215 -8.83 -3.51 -6.06
CA GLU A 215 -8.53 -2.80 -7.31
C GLU A 215 -9.26 -3.40 -8.50
N TYR A 216 -9.33 -4.73 -8.60
CA TYR A 216 -10.19 -5.40 -9.61
C TYR A 216 -11.65 -4.97 -9.47
N THR A 217 -12.18 -4.90 -8.25
CA THR A 217 -13.55 -4.41 -8.02
C THR A 217 -13.69 -2.96 -8.45
N GLY A 218 -12.71 -2.12 -8.11
CA GLY A 218 -12.59 -0.74 -8.56
C GLY A 218 -12.69 -0.62 -10.08
N VAL A 219 -11.81 -1.34 -10.79
CA VAL A 219 -11.75 -1.33 -12.26
C VAL A 219 -13.06 -1.83 -12.86
N LEU A 220 -13.58 -2.97 -12.37
CA LEU A 220 -14.77 -3.61 -12.93
C LEU A 220 -16.04 -2.79 -12.73
N VAL A 221 -16.26 -2.26 -11.52
CA VAL A 221 -17.47 -1.53 -11.16
C VAL A 221 -17.37 -0.07 -11.58
N GLY A 222 -16.20 0.55 -11.42
CA GLY A 222 -15.96 1.96 -11.74
C GLY A 222 -15.99 2.27 -13.23
N ASN A 223 -15.77 1.28 -14.11
CA ASN A 223 -15.66 1.48 -15.54
C ASN A 223 -16.76 0.71 -16.32
N PRO A 224 -17.60 1.42 -17.11
CA PRO A 224 -18.82 0.84 -17.67
C PRO A 224 -18.58 -0.08 -18.87
N THR A 225 -17.50 0.09 -19.62
CA THR A 225 -17.22 -0.66 -20.85
C THR A 225 -16.00 -1.57 -20.69
N ARG A 226 -15.95 -2.66 -21.47
CA ARG A 226 -14.79 -3.55 -21.53
C ARG A 226 -13.50 -2.79 -21.90
N ALA A 227 -13.59 -1.85 -22.85
CA ALA A 227 -12.46 -1.04 -23.27
C ALA A 227 -11.92 -0.18 -22.12
N ALA A 228 -12.80 0.53 -21.40
CA ALA A 228 -12.40 1.36 -20.26
C ALA A 228 -11.79 0.53 -19.11
N ARG A 229 -12.29 -0.69 -18.87
CA ARG A 229 -11.71 -1.62 -17.88
C ARG A 229 -10.30 -2.07 -18.27
N ILE A 230 -10.11 -2.40 -19.55
CA ILE A 230 -8.79 -2.76 -20.09
C ILE A 230 -7.84 -1.56 -20.00
N GLU A 231 -8.28 -0.36 -20.37
CA GLU A 231 -7.47 0.86 -20.25
C GLU A 231 -7.07 1.15 -18.80
N ALA A 232 -7.99 1.01 -17.84
CA ALA A 232 -7.68 1.17 -16.42
C ALA A 232 -6.64 0.13 -15.93
N ALA A 233 -6.83 -1.16 -16.24
CA ALA A 233 -5.88 -2.20 -15.88
C ALA A 233 -4.50 -2.00 -16.55
N LEU A 234 -4.46 -1.54 -17.80
CA LEU A 234 -3.22 -1.20 -18.49
C LEU A 234 -2.55 0.02 -17.87
N HIS A 235 -3.32 1.02 -17.44
CA HIS A 235 -2.80 2.17 -16.71
C HIS A 235 -2.09 1.70 -15.43
N ASP A 236 -2.68 0.81 -14.65
CA ASP A 236 -2.09 0.35 -13.38
C ASP A 236 -0.80 -0.44 -13.62
N LEU A 237 -0.79 -1.34 -14.62
CA LEU A 237 0.41 -2.08 -15.05
C LEU A 237 1.56 -1.16 -15.46
N HIS A 238 1.28 0.02 -16.02
CA HIS A 238 2.31 0.97 -16.44
C HIS A 238 2.70 1.96 -15.33
N ALA A 239 1.72 2.46 -14.56
CA ALA A 239 1.94 3.49 -13.55
C ALA A 239 2.78 2.95 -12.38
N HIS A 240 2.51 1.71 -11.93
CA HIS A 240 3.20 1.10 -10.79
C HIS A 240 4.67 0.73 -11.09
N VAL A 241 5.10 0.73 -12.35
CA VAL A 241 6.54 0.60 -12.71
C VAL A 241 7.38 1.69 -12.04
N GLY A 242 6.81 2.88 -11.84
CA GLY A 242 7.46 4.01 -11.19
C GLY A 242 7.56 3.91 -9.66
N ASP A 243 6.97 2.89 -9.04
CA ASP A 243 6.95 2.79 -7.58
C ASP A 243 8.33 2.52 -7.00
N ARG A 244 8.62 3.19 -5.88
CA ARG A 244 9.88 3.02 -5.14
C ARG A 244 10.08 1.63 -4.57
N SER A 245 8.98 0.95 -4.23
CA SER A 245 8.94 -0.42 -3.74
C SER A 245 7.68 -1.09 -4.26
N PHE A 246 7.77 -2.36 -4.64
CA PHE A 246 6.62 -3.15 -5.10
C PHE A 246 5.96 -3.97 -3.99
N VAL A 247 6.59 -4.03 -2.81
CA VAL A 247 6.18 -4.85 -1.65
C VAL A 247 4.71 -4.71 -1.29
N ARG A 248 4.19 -3.48 -1.40
CA ARG A 248 2.78 -3.15 -1.08
C ARG A 248 1.98 -2.67 -2.28
N SER A 249 2.58 -2.51 -3.46
CA SER A 249 1.90 -1.91 -4.60
C SER A 249 1.65 -2.87 -5.76
N PHE A 250 2.35 -4.02 -5.83
CA PHE A 250 2.23 -4.92 -6.97
C PHE A 250 0.81 -5.45 -7.22
N ALA A 251 0.03 -5.59 -6.14
CA ALA A 251 -1.32 -6.13 -6.18
C ALA A 251 -2.30 -5.22 -6.93
N TYR A 252 -2.10 -3.89 -6.88
CA TYR A 252 -2.90 -2.94 -7.66
C TYR A 252 -2.69 -3.12 -9.17
N ALA A 253 -1.46 -3.43 -9.60
CA ALA A 253 -1.17 -3.70 -11.01
C ALA A 253 -1.68 -5.09 -11.47
N THR A 254 -1.46 -6.12 -10.66
CA THR A 254 -1.75 -7.52 -11.03
C THR A 254 -3.22 -7.89 -10.87
N GLY A 255 -3.90 -7.36 -9.84
CA GLY A 255 -5.28 -7.68 -9.48
C GLY A 255 -6.28 -7.50 -10.63
N PRO A 256 -6.43 -6.28 -11.18
CA PRO A 256 -7.31 -6.02 -12.32
C PRO A 256 -6.95 -6.85 -13.54
N ALA A 257 -5.66 -6.98 -13.85
CA ALA A 257 -5.20 -7.70 -15.03
C ALA A 257 -5.57 -9.19 -14.97
N TYR A 258 -5.28 -9.86 -13.86
CA TYR A 258 -5.68 -11.25 -13.68
C TYR A 258 -7.20 -11.40 -13.60
N GLY A 259 -7.90 -10.54 -12.86
CA GLY A 259 -9.35 -10.61 -12.72
C GLY A 259 -10.09 -10.49 -14.07
N LEU A 260 -9.68 -9.56 -14.93
CA LEU A 260 -10.27 -9.39 -16.26
C LEU A 260 -9.95 -10.55 -17.22
N LEU A 261 -8.80 -11.21 -17.09
CA LEU A 261 -8.48 -12.42 -17.85
C LEU A 261 -9.30 -13.62 -17.32
N LEU A 262 -9.43 -13.75 -16.00
CA LEU A 262 -10.27 -14.76 -15.35
C LEU A 262 -11.74 -14.63 -15.72
N ASP A 263 -12.27 -13.40 -15.85
CA ASP A 263 -13.64 -13.16 -16.33
C ASP A 263 -13.91 -13.77 -17.71
N GLN A 264 -12.88 -13.85 -18.56
CA GLN A 264 -12.99 -14.40 -19.92
C GLN A 264 -12.93 -15.93 -19.92
N VAL A 265 -12.06 -16.53 -19.10
CA VAL A 265 -11.79 -17.99 -19.15
C VAL A 265 -12.59 -18.79 -18.11
N ALA A 266 -13.05 -18.14 -17.04
CA ALA A 266 -13.79 -18.76 -15.95
C ALA A 266 -14.83 -17.79 -15.35
N PRO A 267 -15.93 -17.48 -16.08
CA PRO A 267 -16.98 -16.60 -15.57
C PRO A 267 -17.49 -17.00 -14.18
N GLY A 268 -17.48 -16.06 -13.23
CA GLY A 268 -17.89 -16.29 -11.85
C GLY A 268 -16.83 -16.90 -10.94
N TRP A 269 -15.55 -16.91 -11.36
CA TRP A 269 -14.41 -17.39 -10.57
C TRP A 269 -14.36 -16.82 -9.14
N HIS A 270 -14.75 -15.55 -8.96
CA HIS A 270 -14.78 -14.84 -7.69
C HIS A 270 -15.72 -15.44 -6.64
N ARG A 271 -16.66 -16.32 -7.03
CA ARG A 271 -17.59 -17.00 -6.08
C ARG A 271 -16.93 -18.13 -5.30
N ASN A 272 -15.78 -18.62 -5.76
CA ASN A 272 -15.10 -19.79 -5.22
C ASN A 272 -13.68 -19.44 -4.76
N LEU A 273 -13.54 -18.36 -3.99
CA LEU A 273 -12.28 -17.94 -3.36
C LEU A 273 -12.11 -18.52 -1.95
N VAL A 274 -12.89 -19.54 -1.62
CA VAL A 274 -12.84 -20.26 -0.34
C VAL A 274 -11.75 -21.34 -0.43
N HIS A 275 -10.86 -21.35 0.57
CA HIS A 275 -9.86 -22.36 0.95
C HIS A 275 -9.41 -23.42 -0.10
N PRO A 276 -8.08 -23.57 -0.32
CA PRO A 276 -7.01 -22.70 0.15
C PRO A 276 -7.00 -21.38 -0.61
N ALA A 277 -6.56 -20.31 0.02
CA ALA A 277 -6.29 -19.02 -0.61
C ALA A 277 -5.30 -19.25 -1.74
N ARG A 278 -5.76 -19.03 -2.97
CA ARG A 278 -4.94 -19.11 -4.17
C ARG A 278 -4.70 -17.70 -4.66
N ASP A 279 -3.45 -17.44 -5.02
CA ASP A 279 -3.11 -16.26 -5.80
C ASP A 279 -3.82 -16.34 -7.18
N LEU A 280 -4.16 -15.19 -7.75
CA LEU A 280 -4.96 -15.08 -8.98
C LEU A 280 -4.24 -15.66 -10.19
N GLY A 281 -2.90 -15.60 -10.20
CA GLY A 281 -2.07 -16.23 -11.23
C GLY A 281 -2.22 -17.76 -11.22
N SER A 282 -2.13 -18.39 -10.04
CA SER A 282 -2.37 -19.83 -9.88
C SER A 282 -3.78 -20.24 -10.30
N LEU A 283 -4.80 -19.43 -9.96
CA LEU A 283 -6.17 -19.67 -10.39
C LEU A 283 -6.29 -19.59 -11.92
N LEU A 284 -5.66 -18.60 -12.57
CA LEU A 284 -5.66 -18.49 -14.03
C LEU A 284 -5.00 -19.73 -14.66
N ALA A 285 -3.82 -20.13 -14.18
CA ALA A 285 -3.10 -21.30 -14.70
C ALA A 285 -3.92 -22.59 -14.61
N GLU A 286 -4.63 -22.81 -13.49
CA GLU A 286 -5.53 -23.94 -13.32
C GLU A 286 -6.67 -23.91 -14.34
N ARG A 287 -7.34 -22.76 -14.50
CA ARG A 287 -8.49 -22.61 -15.38
C ARG A 287 -8.14 -22.74 -16.86
N THR A 288 -6.91 -22.37 -17.23
CA THR A 288 -6.40 -22.52 -18.60
C THR A 288 -5.66 -23.83 -18.83
N HIS A 289 -5.52 -24.68 -17.80
CA HIS A 289 -4.69 -25.89 -17.82
C HIS A 289 -3.25 -25.62 -18.29
N THR A 290 -2.70 -24.47 -17.89
CA THR A 290 -1.35 -24.04 -18.27
C THR A 290 -0.32 -24.60 -17.29
N THR A 291 0.70 -25.28 -17.83
CA THR A 291 1.93 -25.56 -17.09
C THR A 291 2.97 -24.49 -17.47
N PRO A 292 3.43 -23.65 -16.52
CA PRO A 292 4.41 -22.61 -16.80
C PRO A 292 5.71 -23.17 -17.39
N LEU A 293 6.32 -22.43 -18.32
CA LEU A 293 7.66 -22.72 -18.82
C LEU A 293 8.67 -22.51 -17.69
N THR A 294 9.57 -23.48 -17.47
CA THR A 294 10.59 -23.43 -16.41
C THR A 294 12.03 -23.57 -16.93
N ASP A 295 12.22 -23.75 -18.23
CA ASP A 295 13.57 -23.79 -18.82
C ASP A 295 14.16 -22.39 -18.89
N GLU A 296 15.32 -22.19 -18.26
CA GLU A 296 15.94 -20.87 -18.08
C GLU A 296 16.30 -20.21 -19.42
N ALA A 297 16.86 -20.97 -20.37
CA ALA A 297 17.26 -20.43 -21.67
C ALA A 297 16.03 -20.00 -22.50
N ALA A 298 14.97 -20.81 -22.48
CA ALA A 298 13.70 -20.47 -23.11
C ALA A 298 12.99 -19.30 -22.42
N LEU A 299 13.08 -19.18 -21.09
CA LEU A 299 12.56 -18.05 -20.33
C LEU A 299 13.27 -16.76 -20.70
N LEU A 300 14.60 -16.74 -20.80
CA LEU A 300 15.37 -15.56 -21.22
C LEU A 300 15.04 -15.17 -22.68
N THR A 301 14.86 -16.15 -23.56
CA THR A 301 14.39 -15.92 -24.94
C THR A 301 12.98 -15.30 -24.95
N THR A 302 12.11 -15.73 -24.04
CA THR A 302 10.76 -15.19 -23.89
C THR A 302 10.80 -13.77 -23.31
N ALA A 303 11.62 -13.54 -22.28
CA ALA A 303 11.84 -12.23 -21.66
C ALA A 303 12.35 -11.19 -22.67
N ALA A 304 13.18 -11.59 -23.63
CA ALA A 304 13.65 -10.70 -24.69
C ALA A 304 12.52 -10.10 -25.54
N ARG A 305 11.35 -10.76 -25.64
CA ARG A 305 10.16 -10.25 -26.34
C ARG A 305 9.40 -9.17 -25.55
N TYR A 306 9.73 -9.02 -24.27
CA TYR A 306 9.15 -8.06 -23.33
C TYR A 306 10.22 -7.08 -22.82
N ASP A 307 11.19 -6.73 -23.67
CA ASP A 307 12.34 -5.86 -23.38
C ASP A 307 13.13 -6.26 -22.12
N GLY A 308 13.25 -7.57 -21.89
CA GLY A 308 13.94 -8.15 -20.74
C GLY A 308 15.40 -7.71 -20.58
N PRO A 309 16.24 -7.65 -21.64
CA PRO A 309 17.60 -7.15 -21.51
C PRO A 309 17.67 -5.70 -20.98
N ALA A 310 16.90 -4.79 -21.57
CA ALA A 310 16.89 -3.38 -21.14
C ALA A 310 16.33 -3.21 -19.72
N LEU A 311 15.28 -3.95 -19.37
CA LEU A 311 14.74 -3.97 -18.01
C LEU A 311 15.78 -4.46 -17.00
N ARG A 312 16.54 -5.51 -17.34
CA ARG A 312 17.60 -6.04 -16.47
C ARG A 312 18.66 -4.99 -16.19
N GLU A 313 19.09 -4.24 -17.20
CA GLU A 313 20.08 -3.16 -17.04
C GLU A 313 19.57 -2.08 -16.08
N THR A 314 18.31 -1.67 -16.21
CA THR A 314 17.69 -0.68 -15.30
C THR A 314 17.57 -1.23 -13.87
N GLU A 315 17.18 -2.49 -13.71
CA GLU A 315 17.07 -3.11 -12.38
C GLU A 315 18.42 -3.36 -11.71
N VAL A 316 19.48 -3.62 -12.47
CA VAL A 316 20.86 -3.66 -11.96
C VAL A 316 21.28 -2.30 -11.42
N GLN A 317 20.98 -1.21 -12.14
CA GLN A 317 21.30 0.15 -11.67
C GLN A 317 20.51 0.51 -10.41
N ARG A 318 19.21 0.19 -10.37
CA ARG A 318 18.36 0.37 -9.18
C ARG A 318 18.90 -0.41 -7.98
N GLU A 319 19.36 -1.64 -8.20
CA GLU A 319 19.94 -2.47 -7.14
C GLU A 319 21.26 -1.91 -6.63
N GLN A 320 22.14 -1.41 -7.51
CA GLN A 320 23.37 -0.75 -7.10
C GLN A 320 23.09 0.47 -6.21
N GLN A 321 22.11 1.31 -6.58
CA GLN A 321 21.69 2.45 -5.75
C GLN A 321 21.14 2.00 -4.39
N ARG A 322 20.35 0.92 -4.36
CA ARG A 322 19.82 0.34 -3.11
C ARG A 322 20.94 -0.13 -2.19
N LEU A 323 21.95 -0.82 -2.73
CA LEU A 323 23.09 -1.30 -1.95
C LEU A 323 23.93 -0.15 -1.38
N VAL A 324 24.18 0.90 -2.16
CA VAL A 324 24.85 2.13 -1.67
C VAL A 324 24.03 2.78 -0.54
N GLN A 325 22.71 2.86 -0.69
CA GLN A 325 21.84 3.41 0.35
C GLN A 325 21.84 2.54 1.61
N LEU A 326 21.87 1.22 1.47
CA LEU A 326 21.94 0.27 2.58
C LEU A 326 23.24 0.44 3.36
N GLU A 327 24.37 0.53 2.67
CA GLU A 327 25.68 0.78 3.28
C GLU A 327 25.72 2.13 3.99
N ARG A 328 25.19 3.19 3.35
CA ARG A 328 25.05 4.51 3.96
C ARG A 328 24.20 4.44 5.24
N ASN A 329 23.06 3.77 5.21
CA ASN A 329 22.17 3.63 6.36
C ASN A 329 22.84 2.82 7.49
N GLN A 330 23.56 1.75 7.15
CA GLN A 330 24.32 0.94 8.10
C GLN A 330 25.38 1.80 8.81
N ALA A 331 26.12 2.61 8.05
CA ALA A 331 27.12 3.52 8.59
C ALA A 331 26.52 4.56 9.54
N ARG A 332 25.37 5.15 9.17
CA ARG A 332 24.73 6.23 9.92
C ARG A 332 24.03 5.76 11.20
N PHE A 333 23.37 4.61 11.17
CA PHE A 333 22.43 4.23 12.21
C PHE A 333 22.82 2.97 13.00
N VAL A 334 23.85 2.24 12.57
CA VAL A 334 24.27 1.00 13.23
C VAL A 334 25.73 1.05 13.64
N THR A 335 26.67 1.29 12.72
CA THR A 335 28.10 1.21 13.03
C THR A 335 28.68 2.54 13.52
N GLY A 336 28.16 3.68 13.04
CA GLY A 336 28.56 5.01 13.48
C GLY A 336 27.96 5.44 14.82
N PRO A 337 28.38 6.61 15.36
CA PRO A 337 27.83 7.18 16.58
C PRO A 337 26.36 7.56 16.44
N VAL A 338 25.53 7.15 17.40
CA VAL A 338 24.07 7.36 17.36
C VAL A 338 23.53 7.99 18.63
N LEU A 339 22.44 8.73 18.50
CA LEU A 339 21.52 9.00 19.60
C LEU A 339 20.42 7.93 19.59
N ARG A 340 20.40 7.08 20.62
CA ARG A 340 19.33 6.11 20.86
C ARG A 340 18.25 6.71 21.74
N LEU A 341 17.02 6.66 21.26
CA LEU A 341 15.82 7.12 21.95
C LEU A 341 14.94 5.90 22.27
N ASP A 342 14.87 5.54 23.55
CA ASP A 342 13.98 4.45 23.99
C ASP A 342 12.52 4.91 23.93
N LEU A 343 11.68 4.08 23.33
CA LEU A 343 10.27 4.35 23.10
C LEU A 343 9.44 3.76 24.23
N ARG A 344 8.50 4.54 24.78
CA ARG A 344 7.67 4.16 25.93
C ARG A 344 6.18 4.35 25.66
N SER A 345 5.81 5.47 25.05
CA SER A 345 4.44 5.84 24.73
C SER A 345 4.40 6.57 23.38
N MET A 346 5.00 5.95 22.37
CA MET A 346 5.23 6.58 21.08
C MET A 346 3.92 6.89 20.33
N ARG A 347 3.93 8.01 19.61
CA ARG A 347 3.02 8.30 18.49
C ARG A 347 3.87 8.72 17.31
N ILE A 348 3.64 8.12 16.14
CA ILE A 348 4.45 8.33 14.95
C ILE A 348 3.56 8.71 13.75
N GLN A 349 4.08 9.60 12.92
CA GLN A 349 3.56 9.94 11.60
C GLN A 349 4.71 9.81 10.61
N PHE A 350 4.51 9.09 9.50
CA PHE A 350 5.53 8.87 8.47
C PHE A 350 4.88 8.61 7.11
N ASP A 351 5.70 8.57 6.06
CA ASP A 351 5.32 8.12 4.72
C ASP A 351 5.65 6.62 4.56
N PRO A 352 4.65 5.73 4.42
CA PRO A 352 4.89 4.29 4.30
C PRO A 352 5.47 3.90 2.93
N GLY A 353 5.40 4.78 1.92
CA GLY A 353 5.82 4.47 0.55
C GLY A 353 7.33 4.60 0.32
N ASN A 354 8.10 5.01 1.32
CA ASN A 354 9.54 5.28 1.17
C ASN A 354 10.43 4.62 2.24
N MET A 355 9.85 3.77 3.08
CA MET A 355 10.58 3.04 4.11
C MET A 355 11.65 2.11 3.51
N GLN A 356 12.76 1.94 4.23
CA GLN A 356 13.89 1.14 3.76
C GLN A 356 14.27 0.11 4.82
N PRO A 357 13.96 -1.19 4.63
CA PRO A 357 14.41 -2.24 5.53
C PRO A 357 15.94 -2.28 5.63
N LEU A 358 16.46 -2.39 6.85
CA LEU A 358 17.88 -2.58 7.16
C LEU A 358 18.04 -3.94 7.87
N PRO A 359 18.38 -5.02 7.14
CA PRO A 359 18.37 -6.38 7.65
C PRO A 359 19.13 -6.54 8.97
N GLY A 360 18.50 -7.24 9.92
CA GLY A 360 19.05 -7.49 11.26
C GLY A 360 19.01 -6.29 12.21
N SER A 361 18.64 -5.09 11.76
CA SER A 361 18.68 -3.88 12.58
C SER A 361 17.30 -3.23 12.77
N GLY A 362 16.53 -3.07 11.71
CA GLY A 362 15.30 -2.30 11.76
C GLY A 362 14.80 -1.82 10.39
N THR A 363 14.02 -0.75 10.40
CA THR A 363 13.56 -0.04 9.20
C THR A 363 13.98 1.42 9.28
N VAL A 364 14.57 1.94 8.21
CA VAL A 364 14.91 3.37 8.08
C VAL A 364 13.71 4.12 7.53
N TYR A 365 13.33 5.18 8.25
CA TYR A 365 12.26 6.12 7.92
C TYR A 365 12.91 7.41 7.41
N PRO A 366 12.88 7.69 6.09
CA PRO A 366 13.43 8.92 5.52
C PRO A 366 12.85 10.18 6.15
N THR A 367 11.53 10.19 6.37
CA THR A 367 10.83 11.27 7.06
C THR A 367 9.90 10.70 8.12
N MET A 368 9.89 11.32 9.29
CA MET A 368 8.91 11.01 10.32
C MET A 368 8.77 12.13 11.34
N ARG A 369 7.63 12.19 12.00
CA ARG A 369 7.44 12.92 13.25
C ARG A 369 7.06 11.92 14.33
N LEU A 370 7.87 11.84 15.36
CA LEU A 370 7.68 10.94 16.49
C LEU A 370 7.59 11.75 17.77
N SER A 371 6.61 11.44 18.61
CA SER A 371 6.47 12.01 19.96
C SER A 371 6.42 10.89 20.99
N ASP A 372 7.06 11.09 22.12
CA ASP A 372 7.08 10.19 23.26
C ASP A 372 7.24 11.01 24.56
N VAL A 373 7.39 10.35 25.71
CA VAL A 373 7.53 10.98 27.02
C VAL A 373 8.75 11.90 27.14
N TRP A 374 9.77 11.69 26.31
CA TRP A 374 11.00 12.49 26.29
C TRP A 374 10.91 13.74 25.41
N GLY A 375 9.84 13.88 24.61
CA GLY A 375 9.65 15.01 23.72
C GLY A 375 9.25 14.63 22.30
N THR A 376 9.66 15.45 21.33
CA THR A 376 9.30 15.28 19.90
C THR A 376 10.54 15.27 19.02
N LEU A 377 10.66 14.23 18.20
CA LEU A 377 11.64 14.07 17.14
C LEU A 377 10.99 14.35 15.79
N THR A 378 11.56 15.27 15.03
CA THR A 378 11.21 15.50 13.62
C THR A 378 12.39 15.08 12.76
N VAL A 379 12.15 14.23 11.76
CA VAL A 379 13.16 13.67 10.87
C VAL A 379 12.83 14.01 9.42
N THR A 380 13.86 14.48 8.72
CA THR A 380 13.83 14.90 7.32
C THR A 380 14.86 14.18 6.45
N ASP A 381 15.87 13.53 7.04
CA ASP A 381 16.86 12.70 6.33
C ASP A 381 17.24 11.46 7.14
N GLY A 382 16.26 10.61 7.45
CA GLY A 382 16.49 9.24 7.92
C GLY A 382 16.62 9.07 9.44
N ALA A 383 15.92 8.06 9.94
CA ALA A 383 16.11 7.49 11.27
C ALA A 383 15.79 6.00 11.25
N LEU A 384 16.51 5.20 12.04
CA LEU A 384 16.29 3.76 12.12
C LEU A 384 15.35 3.45 13.29
N MET A 385 14.19 2.85 12.99
CA MET A 385 13.31 2.25 13.99
C MET A 385 13.68 0.78 14.16
N GLN A 386 13.87 0.33 15.40
CA GLN A 386 14.13 -1.09 15.69
C GLN A 386 12.88 -1.94 15.40
N ASN A 387 13.06 -3.19 14.94
CA ASN A 387 11.95 -4.07 14.56
C ASN A 387 10.92 -4.34 15.68
N ASP A 388 11.35 -4.30 16.94
CA ASP A 388 10.46 -4.48 18.10
C ASP A 388 9.86 -3.16 18.61
N TRP A 389 10.07 -2.06 17.88
CA TRP A 389 9.55 -0.72 18.17
C TRP A 389 9.91 -0.19 19.56
N LYS A 390 11.00 -0.69 20.17
CA LYS A 390 11.47 -0.23 21.49
C LYS A 390 12.44 0.93 21.43
N ALA A 391 13.02 1.19 20.28
CA ALA A 391 13.98 2.28 20.13
C ALA A 391 14.01 2.82 18.72
N VAL A 392 14.32 4.10 18.64
CA VAL A 392 14.63 4.79 17.40
C VAL A 392 16.02 5.41 17.50
N PHE A 393 16.76 5.38 16.39
CA PHE A 393 18.13 5.84 16.29
C PHE A 393 18.24 6.93 15.24
N VAL A 394 18.89 8.02 15.63
CA VAL A 394 19.36 9.06 14.71
C VAL A 394 20.87 9.18 14.86
N GLN A 395 21.54 9.85 13.92
CA GLN A 395 22.97 10.13 14.07
C GLN A 395 23.20 10.95 15.34
N ALA A 396 24.30 10.68 16.05
CA ALA A 396 24.66 11.47 17.23
C ALA A 396 24.78 12.95 16.85
N PRO A 397 24.26 13.88 17.68
CA PRO A 397 24.32 15.30 17.36
C PRO A 397 25.76 15.82 17.36
N ALA A 398 26.05 16.73 16.44
CA ALA A 398 27.34 17.43 16.36
C ALA A 398 27.73 18.17 17.66
N SER A 399 26.75 18.65 18.43
CA SER A 399 26.94 19.19 19.79
C SER A 399 25.90 18.66 20.77
N GLY A 400 26.25 18.60 22.06
CA GLY A 400 25.32 18.23 23.13
C GLY A 400 24.43 19.38 23.61
N GLU A 401 24.44 20.52 22.93
CA GLU A 401 23.69 21.72 23.30
C GLU A 401 22.32 21.78 22.64
N LEU A 402 21.35 22.42 23.29
CA LEU A 402 19.99 22.54 22.79
C LEU A 402 19.86 23.70 21.76
N PRO A 403 19.01 23.55 20.73
CA PRO A 403 18.25 22.34 20.36
C PRO A 403 19.18 21.24 19.83
N LEU A 404 18.93 19.99 20.25
CA LEU A 404 19.66 18.85 19.72
C LEU A 404 19.25 18.66 18.27
N GLN A 405 20.15 19.02 17.36
CA GLN A 405 19.92 18.99 15.93
C GLN A 405 21.18 18.53 15.20
N ASP A 406 20.98 17.85 14.09
CA ASP A 406 22.02 17.56 13.10
C ASP A 406 21.37 17.56 11.70
N HIS A 407 22.15 17.34 10.65
CA HIS A 407 21.65 17.14 9.31
C HIS A 407 20.60 16.03 9.29
N GLY A 408 19.33 16.42 9.06
CA GLY A 408 18.24 15.49 8.86
C GLY A 408 17.32 15.23 10.03
N TRP A 409 17.54 15.83 11.20
CA TRP A 409 16.63 15.66 12.33
C TRP A 409 16.73 16.80 13.37
N THR A 410 15.65 16.97 14.12
CA THR A 410 15.57 17.92 15.23
C THR A 410 14.81 17.30 16.39
N LEU A 411 15.34 17.45 17.59
CA LEU A 411 14.76 16.92 18.83
C LEU A 411 14.42 18.05 19.79
N SER A 412 13.13 18.20 20.10
CA SER A 412 12.64 19.07 21.18
C SER A 412 12.40 18.24 22.43
N LEU A 413 13.18 18.46 23.49
CA LEU A 413 13.07 17.72 24.74
C LEU A 413 11.92 18.23 25.61
N ALA A 414 11.22 17.31 26.25
CA ALA A 414 10.31 17.63 27.35
C ALA A 414 11.12 18.05 28.60
N PRO A 415 10.56 18.91 29.48
CA PRO A 415 11.20 19.26 30.75
C PRO A 415 11.58 18.01 31.55
N GLY A 416 12.73 18.06 32.21
CA GLY A 416 13.24 16.94 33.01
C GLY A 416 13.91 15.83 32.21
N TRP A 417 14.19 16.01 30.91
CA TRP A 417 15.01 15.08 30.12
C TRP A 417 16.33 15.72 29.72
N SER A 418 17.39 14.91 29.69
CA SER A 418 18.73 15.36 29.29
C SER A 418 19.47 14.30 28.49
N LEU A 419 20.37 14.78 27.61
CA LEU A 419 21.29 13.95 26.84
C LEU A 419 22.44 13.49 27.74
N VAL A 420 22.74 12.19 27.71
CA VAL A 420 23.89 11.61 28.42
C VAL A 420 24.66 10.66 27.49
N PRO A 421 25.96 10.43 27.73
CA PRO A 421 26.75 9.46 26.96
C PRO A 421 26.11 8.07 26.96
N GLY A 422 26.13 7.43 25.79
CA GLY A 422 25.66 6.06 25.55
C GLY A 422 26.73 5.01 25.82
N ALA A 423 26.44 3.77 25.39
CA ALA A 423 27.31 2.62 25.67
C ALA A 423 28.61 2.62 24.83
N ARG A 424 28.54 3.03 23.55
CA ARG A 424 29.74 3.17 22.71
C ARG A 424 30.23 4.61 22.75
N ARG A 425 31.53 4.79 22.49
CA ARG A 425 32.13 6.11 22.38
C ARG A 425 31.41 6.93 21.30
N GLY A 426 30.91 8.10 21.67
CA GLY A 426 30.19 9.01 20.77
C GLY A 426 28.69 8.74 20.66
N ASP A 427 28.20 7.61 21.19
CA ASP A 427 26.76 7.39 21.29
C ASP A 427 26.18 8.26 22.41
N TYR A 428 24.89 8.52 22.32
CA TYR A 428 24.10 9.21 23.34
C TYR A 428 22.77 8.51 23.59
N VAL A 429 22.22 8.74 24.78
CA VAL A 429 20.86 8.35 25.18
C VAL A 429 20.19 9.50 25.94
N LEU A 430 18.86 9.46 26.06
CA LEU A 430 18.15 10.38 26.94
C LEU A 430 17.90 9.76 28.32
N ARG A 431 18.05 10.56 29.36
CA ARG A 431 17.74 10.19 30.74
C ARG A 431 16.84 11.23 31.38
N ALA A 432 15.79 10.74 32.05
CA ALA A 432 14.98 11.57 32.93
C ALA A 432 15.84 12.03 34.12
N GLN A 433 15.86 13.33 34.35
CA GLN A 433 16.47 13.94 35.51
C GLN A 433 15.64 13.59 36.75
N PRO A 434 16.29 13.42 37.92
CA PRO A 434 15.61 13.07 39.17
C PRO A 434 14.56 14.08 39.60
#